data_AF-A0A1X9YYI8-F1
#
_entry.id   AF-A0A1X9YYI8-F1
#
_cell.length_a   1.000
_cell.length_b   1.000
_cell.length_c   1.000
_cell.angle_alpha   90.00
_cell.angle_beta   90.00
_cell.angle_gamma   90.00
#
_symmetry.space_group_name_H-M   'P 1'
#
loop_
_entity.id
_entity.type
_entity.pdbx_description
1 polymer ?
#
loop_
_entity_poly.entity_id
_entity_poly.type
_entity_poly.pdbx_seq_one_letter_code
_entity_poly.pdbx_strand_id
1 'polypeptide(L)'
;MNNHTDKKDADLIVGYTNYDPEGHVVYHPAILKMAIIWALVLGVIFGFVGYMISSGAWPIRDLGQFATSGTAVGIFVGAVVGVALGGLIGALMGMGKMKRKSRDL
;
A
#
# COMPACT_ATOMS: atom_id res chain seq x y z
N MET A 1 33.25 -32.69 11.20
CA MET A 1 33.02 -31.49 10.39
C MET A 1 31.89 -30.72 11.05
N ASN A 2 32.23 -29.74 11.88
CA ASN A 2 31.24 -28.87 12.53
C ASN A 2 30.97 -27.71 11.58
N ASN A 3 29.77 -27.68 10.99
CA ASN A 3 29.27 -26.50 10.28
C ASN A 3 28.98 -25.41 11.32
N HIS A 4 29.97 -24.58 11.62
CA HIS A 4 29.71 -23.28 12.25
C HIS A 4 29.18 -22.35 11.17
N THR A 5 27.86 -22.18 11.14
CA THR A 5 27.26 -21.08 10.41
C THR A 5 27.62 -19.80 11.15
N ASP A 6 28.50 -19.01 10.55
CA ASP A 6 28.99 -17.71 11.01
C ASP A 6 27.90 -16.62 10.89
N LYS A 7 26.72 -16.91 11.44
CA LYS A 7 25.63 -15.95 11.51
C LYS A 7 25.90 -15.09 12.74
N LYS A 8 26.39 -13.87 12.47
CA LYS A 8 26.54 -12.81 13.48
C LYS A 8 25.32 -12.81 14.40
N ASP A 9 25.52 -12.70 15.70
CA ASP A 9 24.45 -12.62 16.71
C ASP A 9 23.41 -11.51 16.42
N ALA A 10 23.73 -10.57 15.52
CA ALA A 10 22.81 -9.62 14.91
C ALA A 10 21.62 -10.25 14.15
N ASP A 11 21.76 -11.49 13.66
CA ASP A 11 20.70 -12.25 12.95
C ASP A 11 19.75 -12.97 13.95
N LEU A 12 20.10 -13.02 15.25
CA LEU A 12 19.31 -13.67 16.30
C LEU A 12 18.56 -12.69 17.23
N ILE A 13 18.82 -11.39 17.15
CA ILE A 13 18.06 -10.41 17.93
C ILE A 13 16.78 -10.09 17.18
N VAL A 14 15.77 -10.95 17.33
CA VAL A 14 14.36 -10.62 17.08
C VAL A 14 13.86 -9.73 18.23
N GLY A 15 14.54 -8.61 18.44
CA GLY A 15 14.20 -7.61 19.45
C GLY A 15 13.24 -6.60 18.85
N TYR A 16 11.95 -6.76 19.14
CA TYR A 16 10.87 -5.79 18.89
C TYR A 16 11.04 -4.90 17.64
N THR A 17 10.65 -5.44 16.47
CA THR A 17 10.09 -4.93 15.18
C THR A 17 10.21 -3.45 14.75
N ASN A 18 10.69 -2.52 15.56
CA ASN A 18 10.72 -1.09 15.32
C ASN A 18 12.11 -0.55 14.96
N TYR A 19 13.19 -1.29 15.27
CA TYR A 19 14.56 -0.85 15.01
C TYR A 19 15.41 -1.96 14.36
N ASP A 20 16.21 -1.57 13.39
CA ASP A 20 17.21 -2.39 12.69
C ASP A 20 18.40 -2.63 13.64
N PRO A 21 19.14 -3.75 13.56
CA PRO A 21 20.44 -3.92 14.23
C PRO A 21 21.42 -2.74 14.10
N GLU A 22 21.30 -1.88 13.09
CA GLU A 22 22.07 -0.63 12.92
C GLU A 22 21.46 0.59 13.66
N GLY A 23 20.37 0.42 14.41
CA GLY A 23 19.67 1.49 15.15
C GLY A 23 18.70 2.32 14.31
N HIS A 24 18.47 1.95 13.05
CA HIS A 24 17.53 2.65 12.16
C HIS A 24 16.08 2.24 12.43
N VAL A 25 15.14 3.19 12.36
CA VAL A 25 13.70 2.90 12.58
C VAL A 25 13.16 2.08 11.40
N VAL A 26 12.80 0.82 11.62
CA VAL A 26 12.25 -0.09 10.59
C VAL A 26 10.75 0.19 10.36
N TYR A 27 10.03 0.51 11.43
CA TYR A 27 8.60 0.81 11.37
C TYR A 27 8.29 2.14 12.04
N HIS A 28 7.79 3.10 11.27
CA HIS A 28 7.21 4.32 11.80
C HIS A 28 5.72 4.33 11.51
N PRO A 29 4.86 4.65 12.49
CA PRO A 29 3.40 4.71 12.31
C PRO A 29 2.96 5.69 11.20
N ALA A 30 3.87 6.51 10.70
CA ALA A 30 3.64 7.37 9.54
C ALA A 30 3.41 6.58 8.24
N ILE A 31 4.03 5.40 8.04
CA ILE A 31 3.76 4.54 6.87
C ILE A 31 2.30 4.15 6.86
N LEU A 32 1.83 3.56 7.96
CA LEU A 32 0.47 3.06 8.06
C LEU A 32 -0.55 4.20 7.95
N LYS A 33 -0.33 5.32 8.64
CA LYS A 33 -1.22 6.48 8.55
C LYS A 33 -1.34 6.99 7.11
N MET A 34 -0.21 7.16 6.42
CA MET A 34 -0.22 7.63 5.03
C MET A 34 -0.84 6.58 4.09
N ALA A 35 -0.56 5.29 4.29
CA ALA A 35 -1.17 4.20 3.53
C ALA A 35 -2.71 4.21 3.66
N ILE A 36 -3.23 4.34 4.88
CA ILE A 36 -4.68 4.37 5.12
C ILE A 36 -5.32 5.61 4.46
N ILE A 37 -4.71 6.79 4.61
CA ILE A 37 -5.23 8.02 4.01
C ILE A 37 -5.33 7.87 2.49
N TRP A 38 -4.25 7.43 1.84
CA TRP A 38 -4.23 7.29 0.38
C TRP A 38 -5.11 6.13 -0.11
N ALA A 39 -5.21 5.04 0.65
CA ALA A 39 -6.13 3.94 0.36
C ALA A 39 -7.59 4.40 0.35
N LEU A 40 -8.00 5.22 1.33
CA LEU A 40 -9.36 5.78 1.37
C LEU A 40 -9.60 6.74 0.21
N VAL A 41 -8.66 7.65 -0.06
CA VAL A 41 -8.79 8.64 -1.14
C VAL A 41 -8.90 7.96 -2.50
N LEU A 42 -7.94 7.08 -2.85
CA LEU A 42 -7.97 6.39 -4.14
C LEU A 42 -9.07 5.34 -4.20
N GLY A 43 -9.42 4.68 -3.10
CA GLY A 43 -10.55 3.76 -3.03
C GLY A 43 -11.87 4.42 -3.41
N VAL A 44 -12.15 5.62 -2.88
CA VAL A 44 -13.35 6.39 -3.23
C VAL A 44 -13.30 6.86 -4.69
N ILE A 45 -12.16 7.40 -5.14
CA ILE A 45 -12.00 7.88 -6.52
C ILE A 45 -12.22 6.74 -7.52
N PHE A 46 -11.52 5.62 -7.36
CA PHE A 46 -11.63 4.50 -8.31
C PHE A 46 -12.95 3.75 -8.17
N GLY A 47 -13.55 3.70 -6.98
CA GLY A 47 -14.92 3.19 -6.80
C GLY A 47 -15.93 4.02 -7.58
N PHE A 48 -15.80 5.35 -7.57
CA PHE A 48 -16.62 6.25 -8.38
C PHE A 48 -16.36 6.10 -9.89
N VAL A 49 -15.09 5.93 -10.30
CA VAL A 49 -14.75 5.64 -11.70
C VAL A 49 -15.37 4.30 -12.14
N GLY A 50 -15.31 3.27 -11.29
CA GLY A 50 -15.95 1.98 -11.53
C GLY A 50 -17.47 2.09 -11.67
N TYR A 51 -18.12 2.93 -10.85
CA TYR A 51 -19.53 3.29 -11.01
C TYR A 51 -19.81 3.96 -12.36
N MET A 52 -18.99 4.95 -12.77
CA MET A 52 -19.16 5.67 -14.03
C MET A 52 -19.01 4.76 -15.26
N ILE A 53 -18.07 3.81 -15.21
CA ILE A 53 -17.86 2.83 -16.28
C ILE A 53 -19.04 1.85 -16.34
N SER A 54 -19.44 1.30 -15.21
CA SER A 54 -20.51 0.29 -15.14
C SER A 54 -21.92 0.86 -15.39
N SER A 55 -22.16 2.12 -15.05
CA SER A 55 -23.40 2.84 -15.39
C SER A 55 -23.49 3.26 -16.86
N GLY A 56 -22.41 3.08 -17.63
CA GLY A 56 -22.33 3.50 -19.02
C GLY A 56 -22.16 5.01 -19.23
N ALA A 57 -22.04 5.79 -18.15
CA ALA A 57 -21.73 7.22 -18.23
C ALA A 57 -20.36 7.47 -18.87
N TRP A 58 -19.40 6.55 -18.65
CA TRP A 58 -18.09 6.61 -19.28
C TRP A 58 -17.78 5.32 -20.07
N PRO A 59 -18.06 5.32 -21.39
CA PRO A 59 -17.84 4.14 -22.21
C PRO A 59 -16.35 3.97 -22.52
N ILE A 60 -15.73 2.97 -21.91
CA ILE A 60 -14.36 2.54 -22.20
C ILE A 60 -14.42 1.27 -23.04
N ARG A 61 -13.78 1.27 -24.22
CA ARG A 61 -13.64 0.07 -25.06
C ARG A 61 -12.99 -1.06 -24.25
N ASP A 62 -13.48 -2.28 -24.46
CA ASP A 62 -13.02 -3.51 -23.82
C ASP A 62 -13.34 -3.68 -22.31
N LEU A 63 -13.98 -2.68 -21.67
CA LEU A 63 -14.54 -2.80 -20.32
C LEU A 63 -16.06 -3.07 -20.32
N GLY A 64 -16.64 -3.47 -21.45
CA GLY A 64 -18.08 -3.78 -21.56
C GLY A 64 -18.57 -4.84 -20.55
N GLN A 65 -17.67 -5.76 -20.15
CA GLN A 65 -17.93 -6.75 -19.10
C GLN A 65 -18.24 -6.13 -17.71
N PHE A 66 -17.78 -4.91 -17.44
CA PHE A 66 -18.10 -4.18 -16.21
C PHE A 66 -19.48 -3.55 -16.23
N ALA A 67 -20.00 -3.21 -17.42
CA ALA A 67 -21.36 -2.70 -17.56
C ALA A 67 -22.40 -3.83 -17.50
N THR A 68 -22.07 -5.03 -18.00
CA THR A 68 -22.98 -6.20 -17.99
C THR A 68 -23.07 -6.90 -16.63
N SER A 69 -22.03 -6.83 -15.80
CA SER A 69 -21.97 -7.49 -14.47
C SER A 69 -22.70 -6.74 -13.35
N GLY A 70 -23.22 -5.54 -13.65
CA GLY A 70 -23.97 -4.72 -12.70
C GLY A 70 -23.10 -3.70 -11.96
N THR A 71 -23.74 -2.58 -11.58
CA THR A 71 -23.06 -1.39 -11.05
C THR A 71 -22.32 -1.66 -9.74
N ALA A 72 -22.82 -2.57 -8.92
CA ALA A 72 -22.19 -2.96 -7.66
C ALA A 72 -20.81 -3.61 -7.87
N VAL A 73 -20.66 -4.44 -8.92
CA VAL A 73 -19.40 -5.10 -9.26
C VAL A 73 -18.37 -4.07 -9.73
N GLY A 74 -18.78 -3.13 -10.58
CA GLY A 74 -17.92 -2.03 -11.03
C GLY A 74 -17.41 -1.16 -9.88
N ILE A 75 -18.30 -0.77 -8.95
CA ILE A 75 -17.92 -0.03 -7.73
C ILE A 75 -16.91 -0.84 -6.91
N PHE A 76 -17.20 -2.12 -6.64
CA PHE A 76 -16.37 -2.95 -5.79
C PHE A 76 -14.97 -3.11 -6.36
N VAL A 77 -14.84 -3.48 -7.63
CA VAL A 77 -13.53 -3.67 -8.26
C VAL A 77 -12.76 -2.36 -8.32
N GLY A 78 -13.43 -1.26 -8.71
CA GLY A 78 -12.82 0.07 -8.68
C GLY A 78 -12.30 0.42 -7.30
N ALA A 79 -13.10 0.24 -6.26
CA ALA A 79 -12.72 0.54 -4.89
C ALA A 79 -11.55 -0.33 -4.41
N VAL A 80 -11.55 -1.65 -4.68
CA VAL A 80 -10.47 -2.56 -4.29
C VAL A 80 -9.15 -2.19 -4.96
N VAL A 81 -9.18 -1.92 -6.27
CA VAL A 81 -7.99 -1.48 -7.02
C VAL A 81 -7.48 -0.15 -6.48
N GLY A 82 -8.39 0.81 -6.23
CA GLY A 82 -8.06 2.10 -5.64
C GLY A 82 -7.43 1.98 -4.26
N VAL A 83 -7.99 1.14 -3.38
CA VAL A 83 -7.45 0.89 -2.04
C VAL A 83 -6.05 0.27 -2.10
N ALA A 84 -5.85 -0.72 -2.96
CA ALA A 84 -4.55 -1.38 -3.10
C ALA A 84 -3.47 -0.41 -3.60
N LEU A 85 -3.77 0.35 -4.66
CA LEU A 85 -2.85 1.36 -5.21
C LEU A 85 -2.61 2.50 -4.21
N GLY A 86 -3.66 2.98 -3.55
CA GLY A 86 -3.58 4.06 -2.56
C GLY A 86 -2.77 3.65 -1.35
N GLY A 87 -3.00 2.45 -0.82
CA GLY A 87 -2.22 1.89 0.28
C GLY A 87 -0.73 1.80 -0.07
N LEU A 88 -0.41 1.32 -1.26
CA LEU A 88 0.98 1.22 -1.74
C LEU A 88 1.64 2.60 -1.88
N ILE A 89 0.98 3.55 -2.56
CA ILE A 89 1.49 4.91 -2.74
C ILE A 89 1.69 5.59 -1.39
N GLY A 90 0.71 5.51 -0.50
CA GLY A 90 0.79 6.09 0.84
C GLY A 90 1.90 5.47 1.68
N ALA A 91 2.10 4.15 1.60
CA ALA A 91 3.20 3.47 2.26
C ALA A 91 4.57 3.95 1.73
N LEU A 92 4.72 4.05 0.40
CA LEU A 92 5.95 4.57 -0.24
C LEU A 92 6.24 6.02 0.18
N MET A 93 5.22 6.88 0.23
CA MET A 93 5.37 8.25 0.71
C MET A 93 5.74 8.31 2.20
N GLY A 94 5.18 7.43 3.02
CA GLY A 94 5.52 7.30 4.43
C GLY A 94 6.98 6.88 4.65
N MET A 95 7.48 5.94 3.85
CA MET A 95 8.89 5.55 3.84
C MET A 95 9.81 6.69 3.39
N GLY A 96 9.42 7.44 2.36
CA GLY A 96 10.17 8.62 1.90
C GLY A 96 10.33 9.69 2.99
N LYS A 97 9.28 9.94 3.78
CA LYS A 97 9.33 10.88 4.91
C LYS A 97 10.28 10.44 6.03
N MET A 98 10.41 9.13 6.27
CA MET A 98 11.38 8.61 7.24
C MET A 98 12.83 8.81 6.81
N LYS A 99 13.16 8.51 5.54
CA LYS A 99 14.51 8.71 5.03
C LYS A 99 14.97 10.17 5.14
N ARG A 100 14.04 11.12 4.98
CA ARG A 100 14.34 12.54 5.15
C ARG A 100 14.63 12.88 6.62
N LYS A 101 13.80 12.42 7.56
CA LYS A 101 13.98 12.68 9.00
C LYS A 101 15.25 12.06 9.57
N SER A 102 15.72 10.94 9.02
CA SER A 102 16.98 10.30 9.43
C SER A 102 18.24 10.99 8.90
N ARG A 103 18.14 11.90 7.92
CA ARG A 103 19.27 12.67 7.41
C ARG A 103 19.49 13.99 8.17
N ASP A 104 18.51 14.40 8.96
CA ASP A 104 18.52 15.65 9.73
C ASP A 104 18.93 15.44 11.21
N LEU A 105 19.31 14.20 11.59
CA LEU A 105 19.87 13.79 12.88
C LEU A 105 21.34 13.40 12.68
#